data_AF-A0A5E4K0F0-F1
#
_entry.id   AF-A0A5E4K0F0-F1
#
_cell.length_a   1.000
_cell.length_b   1.000
_cell.length_c   1.000
_cell.angle_alpha   90.00
_cell.angle_beta   90.00
_cell.angle_gamma   90.00
#
_symmetry.space_group_name_H-M   'P 1'
#
loop_
_entity.id
_entity.type
_entity.pdbx_description
1 polymer ?
#
loop_
_entity_poly.entity_id
_entity_poly.type
_entity_poly.pdbx_seq_one_letter_code
_entity_poly.pdbx_strand_id
1 'polypeptide(L)'
;MKLQKQKVRKSGDKEYFKWVLLVPPNRIKQLNWKEGMELKDEVKGDSLCIKPLSKEELKNNQEVPLYEEFKESIRSILERHPSGLTWTQIRDKLNFPQKYPNNRWVKRLESDIGLKRIKINGDLFWNSENKIIYTIGYEGYTIEKFITKLKDSNIQQLIDVREIALSRKNGFSKGILASELKKVGIIYKHYPSLGSPKDIRHQLHNDWDYKKFFEEYKEHIKDSDVQDSIKDIEGLSKVRKTVLLCFERDYKTCHRSIIAEELKRRGWQVSHL
;
A
#
# COMPACT_ATOMS: atom_id res chain seq x y z
N MET A 1 9.10 -34.75 23.74
CA MET A 1 8.80 -34.00 22.48
C MET A 1 7.72 -34.78 21.74
N LYS A 2 6.88 -34.11 20.95
CA LYS A 2 5.82 -34.79 20.17
C LYS A 2 5.90 -34.36 18.72
N LEU A 3 5.98 -35.32 17.80
CA LEU A 3 5.93 -35.06 16.37
C LEU A 3 4.49 -35.29 15.88
N GLN A 4 3.91 -34.29 15.22
CA GLN A 4 2.54 -34.34 14.71
C GLN A 4 2.52 -34.18 13.20
N LYS A 5 1.81 -35.07 12.49
CA LYS A 5 1.52 -34.95 11.07
C LYS A 5 0.21 -34.17 10.90
N GLN A 6 0.27 -33.04 10.21
CA GLN A 6 -0.90 -32.19 9.94
C GLN A 6 -1.11 -32.11 8.42
N LYS A 7 -2.33 -32.39 7.95
CA LYS A 7 -2.68 -32.26 6.53
C LYS A 7 -2.83 -30.77 6.18
N VAL A 8 -2.07 -30.29 5.21
CA VAL A 8 -1.98 -28.86 4.86
C VAL A 8 -2.87 -28.54 3.67
N ARG A 9 -2.84 -29.39 2.64
CA ARG A 9 -3.55 -29.15 1.37
C ARG A 9 -3.71 -30.45 0.60
N LYS A 10 -4.79 -30.58 -0.17
CA LYS A 10 -4.98 -31.61 -1.21
C LYS A 10 -5.00 -30.92 -2.57
N SER A 11 -4.28 -31.45 -3.55
CA SER A 11 -4.21 -30.91 -4.92
C SER A 11 -4.33 -32.07 -5.90
N GLY A 12 -5.52 -32.29 -6.45
CA GLY A 12 -5.86 -33.54 -7.15
C GLY A 12 -5.75 -34.74 -6.20
N ASP A 13 -5.04 -35.79 -6.62
CA ASP A 13 -4.77 -36.99 -5.82
C ASP A 13 -3.57 -36.85 -4.87
N LYS A 14 -2.84 -35.72 -4.90
CA LYS A 14 -1.69 -35.50 -4.02
C LYS A 14 -2.10 -34.82 -2.72
N GLU A 15 -1.71 -35.42 -1.59
CA GLU A 15 -1.89 -34.86 -0.25
C GLU A 15 -0.56 -34.31 0.29
N TYR A 16 -0.60 -33.05 0.74
CA TYR A 16 0.55 -32.37 1.31
C TYR A 16 0.40 -32.31 2.83
N PHE A 17 1.45 -32.71 3.53
CA PHE A 17 1.50 -32.73 4.99
C PHE A 17 2.61 -31.82 5.51
N LYS A 18 2.36 -31.22 6.68
CA LYS A 18 3.35 -30.51 7.50
C LYS A 18 3.58 -31.33 8.75
N TRP A 19 4.83 -31.51 9.12
CA TRP A 19 5.21 -32.08 10.39
C TRP A 19 5.48 -30.96 11.39
N VAL A 20 4.93 -31.07 12.60
CA VAL A 20 5.09 -30.11 13.68
C VAL A 20 5.74 -30.80 14.86
N LEU A 21 6.93 -30.36 15.26
CA LEU A 21 7.59 -30.83 16.47
C LEU A 21 7.22 -29.90 17.64
N LEU A 22 6.53 -30.45 18.63
CA LEU A 22 6.25 -29.79 19.90
C LEU A 22 7.37 -30.10 20.89
N VAL A 23 8.12 -29.07 21.26
CA VAL A 23 9.20 -29.14 22.24
C VAL A 23 8.73 -28.48 23.55
N PRO A 24 8.59 -29.25 24.64
CA PRO A 24 8.23 -28.70 25.95
C PRO A 24 9.23 -27.64 26.44
N PRO A 25 8.78 -26.57 27.14
CA PRO A 25 9.66 -25.48 27.58
C PRO A 25 10.84 -25.92 28.47
N ASN A 26 10.62 -26.91 29.34
CA ASN A 26 11.68 -27.50 30.16
C ASN A 26 12.78 -28.14 29.30
N ARG A 27 12.42 -28.75 28.16
CA ARG A 27 13.39 -29.35 27.24
C ARG A 27 14.19 -28.30 26.47
N ILE A 28 13.57 -27.19 26.12
CA ILE A 28 14.26 -26.03 25.52
C ILE A 28 15.34 -25.51 26.48
N LYS A 29 15.00 -25.36 27.77
CA LYS A 29 15.96 -24.95 28.82
C LYS A 29 17.11 -25.94 28.97
N GLN A 30 16.84 -27.25 29.03
CA GLN A 30 17.86 -28.30 29.12
C GLN A 30 18.83 -28.30 27.93
N LEU A 31 18.32 -28.04 26.73
CA LEU A 31 19.11 -27.98 25.51
C LEU A 31 19.85 -26.65 25.34
N ASN A 32 19.65 -25.69 26.26
CA ASN A 32 20.15 -24.32 26.19
C ASN A 32 19.81 -23.64 24.85
N TRP A 33 18.67 -23.99 24.27
CA TRP A 33 18.17 -23.36 23.04
C TRP A 33 17.60 -22.00 23.39
N LYS A 34 18.07 -20.98 22.67
CA LYS A 34 17.65 -19.60 22.86
C LYS A 34 16.70 -19.18 21.76
N GLU A 35 15.88 -18.19 22.04
CA GLU A 35 15.04 -17.59 21.03
C GLU A 35 15.90 -17.00 19.89
N GLY A 36 15.49 -17.21 18.65
CA GLY A 36 16.23 -16.77 17.45
C GLY A 36 17.36 -17.71 17.01
N MET A 37 17.61 -18.81 17.74
CA MET A 37 18.58 -19.82 17.34
C MET A 37 18.08 -20.61 16.13
N GLU A 38 18.86 -20.66 15.06
CA GLU A 38 18.53 -21.47 13.90
C GLU A 38 18.81 -22.95 14.17
N LEU A 39 17.86 -23.80 13.78
CA LEU A 39 17.93 -25.24 13.95
C LEU A 39 17.89 -25.89 12.57
N LYS A 40 18.63 -26.98 12.41
CA LYS A 40 18.50 -27.89 11.27
C LYS A 40 17.87 -29.20 11.72
N ASP A 41 17.07 -29.77 10.84
CA ASP A 41 16.51 -31.10 10.97
C ASP A 41 17.20 -32.10 10.03
N GLU A 42 17.38 -33.32 10.51
CA GLU A 42 18.00 -34.43 9.77
C GLU A 42 17.28 -35.72 10.15
N VAL A 43 16.78 -36.47 9.17
CA VAL A 43 16.16 -37.78 9.40
C VAL A 43 17.26 -38.85 9.36
N LYS A 44 17.44 -39.57 10.47
CA LYS A 44 18.40 -40.67 10.60
C LYS A 44 17.65 -41.95 10.97
N GLY A 45 17.44 -42.82 9.98
CA GLY A 45 16.57 -43.99 10.15
C GLY A 45 15.18 -43.57 10.59
N ASP A 46 14.70 -44.12 11.70
CA ASP A 46 13.38 -43.81 12.28
C ASP A 46 13.37 -42.59 13.22
N SER A 47 14.47 -41.84 13.29
CA SER A 47 14.63 -40.69 14.18
C SER A 47 14.73 -39.37 13.43
N LEU A 48 14.00 -38.35 13.90
CA LEU A 48 14.20 -36.95 13.51
C LEU A 48 15.16 -36.27 14.49
N CYS A 49 16.36 -35.95 14.03
CA CYS A 49 17.33 -35.19 14.80
C CYS A 49 17.18 -33.70 14.52
N ILE A 50 17.02 -32.90 15.57
CA ILE A 50 17.08 -31.43 15.48
C ILE A 50 18.25 -30.92 16.29
N LYS A 51 19.09 -30.09 15.68
CA LYS A 51 20.28 -29.51 16.30
C LYS A 51 20.46 -28.06 15.86
N PRO A 52 21.09 -27.21 16.69
CA PRO A 52 21.54 -25.89 16.25
C PRO A 52 22.45 -26.00 15.04
N LEU A 53 22.37 -25.02 14.13
CA LEU A 53 23.36 -24.87 13.06
C LEU A 53 24.74 -24.55 13.65
N SER A 54 25.79 -25.14 13.09
CA SER A 54 27.17 -24.83 13.50
C SER A 54 27.57 -23.41 13.09
N LYS A 55 28.63 -22.85 13.68
CA LYS A 55 29.16 -21.53 13.28
C LYS A 55 29.58 -21.48 11.80
N GLU A 56 30.05 -22.59 11.25
CA GLU A 56 30.44 -22.70 9.83
C GLU A 56 29.20 -22.80 8.94
N GLU A 57 28.16 -23.48 9.39
CA GLU A 57 26.87 -23.57 8.68
C GLU A 57 26.11 -22.24 8.74
N LEU A 58 26.25 -21.49 9.83
CA LEU A 58 25.76 -20.12 9.96
C LEU A 58 26.54 -19.13 9.08
N LYS A 59 27.82 -19.41 8.78
CA LYS A 59 28.62 -18.61 7.83
C LYS A 59 28.27 -18.93 6.37
N ASN A 60 27.88 -20.17 6.08
CA ASN A 60 27.49 -20.62 4.74
C ASN A 60 26.01 -20.35 4.41
N ASN A 61 25.16 -20.18 5.43
CA ASN A 61 23.85 -19.55 5.26
C ASN A 61 24.08 -18.05 5.07
N GLN A 62 23.71 -17.52 3.89
CA GLN A 62 23.69 -16.09 3.60
C GLN A 62 23.15 -15.31 4.81
N GLU A 63 23.92 -14.31 5.27
CA GLU A 63 23.60 -13.46 6.42
C GLU A 63 22.10 -13.13 6.46
N VAL A 64 21.40 -13.70 7.44
CA VAL A 64 19.98 -13.40 7.64
C VAL A 64 19.91 -11.93 8.08
N PRO A 65 19.21 -11.06 7.33
CA PRO A 65 19.23 -9.62 7.57
C PRO A 65 18.77 -9.31 8.99
N LEU A 66 19.38 -8.31 9.64
CA LEU A 66 18.85 -7.81 10.90
C LEU A 66 17.39 -7.37 10.70
N TYR A 67 16.54 -7.47 11.74
CA TYR A 67 15.12 -7.13 11.60
C TYR A 67 14.90 -5.74 10.98
N GLU A 68 15.77 -4.79 11.30
CA GLU A 68 15.72 -3.44 10.73
C GLU A 68 15.96 -3.43 9.22
N GLU A 69 16.96 -4.16 8.71
CA GLU A 69 17.21 -4.29 7.26
C GLU A 69 16.08 -5.02 6.56
N PHE A 70 15.54 -6.08 7.19
CA PHE A 70 14.36 -6.79 6.70
C PHE A 70 13.15 -5.85 6.62
N LYS A 71 12.91 -5.07 7.68
CA LYS A 71 11.80 -4.10 7.75
C LYS A 71 11.91 -3.04 6.67
N GLU A 72 13.08 -2.44 6.48
CA GLU A 72 13.27 -1.43 5.44
C GLU A 72 13.11 -2.01 4.03
N SER A 73 13.61 -3.23 3.80
CA SER A 73 13.43 -3.93 2.52
C SER A 73 11.95 -4.22 2.23
N ILE A 74 11.20 -4.71 3.23
CA ILE A 74 9.75 -4.95 3.11
C ILE A 74 8.98 -3.63 2.94
N ARG A 75 9.32 -2.57 3.68
CA ARG A 75 8.68 -1.25 3.52
C ARG A 75 8.87 -0.75 2.09
N SER A 76 10.13 -0.70 1.64
CA SER A 76 10.49 -0.17 0.34
C SER A 76 9.88 -0.94 -0.84
N ILE A 77 9.76 -2.28 -0.74
CA ILE A 77 9.13 -3.07 -1.80
C ILE A 77 7.60 -2.89 -1.81
N LEU A 78 6.96 -2.79 -0.65
CA LEU A 78 5.51 -2.60 -0.56
C LEU A 78 5.09 -1.18 -0.99
N GLU A 79 5.90 -0.16 -0.72
CA GLU A 79 5.70 1.21 -1.25
C GLU A 79 5.74 1.26 -2.79
N ARG A 80 6.62 0.45 -3.39
CA ARG A 80 6.71 0.30 -4.86
C ARG A 80 5.61 -0.58 -5.44
N HIS A 81 4.94 -1.38 -4.61
CA HIS A 81 3.90 -2.33 -5.00
C HIS A 81 2.62 -2.12 -4.16
N PRO A 82 1.92 -0.99 -4.36
CA PRO A 82 0.72 -0.61 -3.59
C PRO A 82 -0.45 -1.60 -3.67
N SER A 83 -0.54 -2.39 -4.76
CA SER A 83 -1.50 -3.49 -4.89
C SER A 83 -1.21 -4.69 -3.97
N GLY A 84 -0.08 -4.65 -3.27
CA GLY A 84 0.46 -5.74 -2.48
C GLY A 84 1.18 -6.79 -3.32
N LEU A 85 1.92 -7.65 -2.62
CA LEU A 85 2.66 -8.78 -3.18
C LEU A 85 2.45 -10.01 -2.31
N THR A 86 2.49 -11.21 -2.89
CA THR A 86 2.59 -12.44 -2.09
C THR A 86 3.99 -12.56 -1.49
N TRP A 87 4.12 -13.34 -0.40
CA TRP A 87 5.44 -13.61 0.20
C TRP A 87 6.43 -14.17 -0.83
N THR A 88 6.00 -15.07 -1.70
CA THR A 88 6.83 -15.64 -2.77
C THR A 88 7.39 -14.55 -3.67
N GLN A 89 6.54 -13.61 -4.12
CA GLN A 89 6.97 -12.49 -4.95
C GLN A 89 7.94 -11.55 -4.21
N ILE A 90 7.69 -11.27 -2.93
CA ILE A 90 8.59 -10.46 -2.11
C ILE A 90 9.96 -11.14 -1.97
N ARG A 91 9.97 -12.42 -1.60
CA ARG A 91 11.18 -13.22 -1.43
C ARG A 91 12.00 -13.24 -2.72
N ASP A 92 11.37 -13.52 -3.86
CA ASP A 92 12.07 -13.63 -5.13
C ASP A 92 12.63 -12.28 -5.60
N LYS A 93 11.89 -11.18 -5.37
CA LYS A 93 12.34 -9.81 -5.72
C LYS A 93 13.45 -9.27 -4.83
N LEU A 94 13.46 -9.63 -3.54
CA LEU A 94 14.48 -9.21 -2.58
C LEU A 94 15.61 -10.23 -2.42
N ASN A 95 15.53 -11.37 -3.13
CA ASN A 95 16.46 -12.48 -3.05
C ASN A 95 16.68 -12.97 -1.60
N PHE A 96 15.61 -13.07 -0.81
CA PHE A 96 15.74 -13.53 0.57
C PHE A 96 16.08 -15.02 0.65
N PRO A 97 17.03 -15.42 1.51
CA PRO A 97 17.43 -16.82 1.66
C PRO A 97 16.32 -17.67 2.31
N GLN A 98 15.46 -17.05 3.12
CA GLN A 98 14.40 -17.77 3.82
C GLN A 98 13.24 -18.20 2.90
N LYS A 99 12.85 -19.47 2.98
CA LYS A 99 11.70 -20.02 2.24
C LYS A 99 10.37 -19.44 2.72
N TYR A 100 10.23 -19.16 4.02
CA TYR A 100 9.02 -18.66 4.67
C TYR A 100 9.33 -17.43 5.54
N PRO A 101 8.38 -16.50 5.74
CA PRO A 101 8.61 -15.34 6.58
C PRO A 101 8.61 -15.74 8.05
N ASN A 102 9.47 -15.11 8.86
CA ASN A 102 9.45 -15.30 10.30
C ASN A 102 8.18 -14.68 10.91
N ASN A 103 7.32 -15.51 11.53
CA ASN A 103 6.04 -15.05 12.09
C ASN A 103 6.17 -13.92 13.13
N ARG A 104 7.26 -13.89 13.92
CA ARG A 104 7.50 -12.82 14.89
C ARG A 104 7.80 -11.51 14.17
N TRP A 105 8.59 -11.56 13.10
CA TRP A 105 8.86 -10.38 12.28
C TRP A 105 7.61 -9.92 11.55
N VAL A 106 6.79 -10.83 11.02
CA VAL A 106 5.51 -10.45 10.40
C VAL A 106 4.63 -9.68 11.39
N LYS A 107 4.46 -10.19 12.62
CA LYS A 107 3.70 -9.48 13.67
C LYS A 107 4.30 -8.11 14.01
N ARG A 108 5.63 -8.00 14.06
CA ARG A 108 6.28 -6.70 14.28
C ARG A 108 6.04 -5.76 13.10
N LEU A 109 6.11 -6.22 11.85
CA LEU A 109 5.82 -5.40 10.67
C LEU A 109 4.37 -4.89 10.65
N GLU A 110 3.41 -5.68 11.14
CA GLU A 110 2.01 -5.23 11.28
C GLU A 110 1.89 -4.00 12.20
N SER A 111 2.74 -3.92 13.23
CA SER A 111 2.82 -2.78 14.15
C SER A 111 3.72 -1.66 13.64
N ASP A 112 4.91 -1.98 13.16
CA ASP A 112 6.00 -1.03 12.90
C ASP A 112 5.84 -0.31 11.54
N ILE A 113 5.23 -0.97 10.56
CA ILE A 113 5.04 -0.43 9.20
C ILE A 113 3.60 -0.54 8.70
N GLY A 114 2.66 -0.89 9.59
CA GLY A 114 1.26 -1.04 9.24
C GLY A 114 1.01 -2.13 8.19
N LEU A 115 1.85 -3.17 8.13
CA LEU A 115 1.66 -4.28 7.21
C LEU A 115 0.23 -4.85 7.38
N LYS A 116 -0.54 -4.96 6.29
CA LYS A 116 -1.75 -5.80 6.27
C LYS A 116 -1.52 -7.01 5.37
N ARG A 117 -2.29 -8.05 5.65
CA ARG A 117 -2.27 -9.31 4.93
C ARG A 117 -3.69 -9.62 4.47
N ILE A 118 -3.93 -9.48 3.16
CA ILE A 118 -5.26 -9.61 2.54
C ILE A 118 -5.29 -10.90 1.74
N LYS A 119 -6.36 -11.68 1.90
CA LYS A 119 -6.54 -12.94 1.16
C LYS A 119 -7.35 -12.68 -0.12
N ILE A 120 -6.78 -12.99 -1.28
CA ILE A 120 -7.41 -12.80 -2.59
C ILE A 120 -7.28 -14.11 -3.37
N ASN A 121 -8.40 -14.70 -3.80
CA ASN A 121 -8.44 -15.95 -4.59
C ASN A 121 -7.60 -17.12 -4.00
N GLY A 122 -7.50 -17.18 -2.67
CA GLY A 122 -6.74 -18.22 -1.96
C GLY A 122 -5.31 -17.81 -1.58
N ASP A 123 -4.75 -16.79 -2.22
CA ASP A 123 -3.40 -16.29 -1.96
C ASP A 123 -3.39 -15.15 -0.94
N LEU A 124 -2.31 -15.04 -0.17
CA LEU A 124 -2.14 -14.02 0.87
C LEU A 124 -1.19 -12.91 0.39
N PHE A 125 -1.74 -11.73 0.14
CA PHE A 125 -1.02 -10.54 -0.28
C PHE A 125 -0.64 -9.68 0.93
N TRP A 126 0.60 -9.25 0.96
CA TRP A 126 1.18 -8.31 1.90
C TRP A 126 1.10 -6.92 1.29
N ASN A 127 0.59 -5.95 2.02
CA ASN A 127 0.58 -4.54 1.64
C ASN A 127 1.01 -3.69 2.84
N SER A 128 1.67 -2.56 2.59
CA SER A 128 1.79 -1.53 3.61
C SER A 128 0.47 -0.79 3.70
N GLU A 129 0.12 -0.27 4.88
CA GLU A 129 -0.95 0.70 4.98
C GLU A 129 -0.51 1.94 4.19
N ASN A 130 -0.90 1.99 2.93
CA ASN A 130 -0.45 3.02 2.01
C ASN A 130 -1.23 4.30 2.33
N LYS A 131 -0.73 5.04 3.32
CA LYS A 131 -1.33 6.30 3.75
C LYS A 131 -0.78 7.48 2.97
N ILE A 132 -0.41 7.31 1.70
CA ILE A 132 0.04 8.42 0.86
C ILE A 132 -1.00 8.67 -0.23
N ILE A 133 -1.58 9.87 -0.22
CA ILE A 133 -2.38 10.38 -1.33
C ILE A 133 -1.57 11.43 -2.07
N TYR A 134 -1.60 11.36 -3.40
CA TYR A 134 -0.95 12.33 -4.25
C TYR A 134 -1.95 13.39 -4.69
N THR A 135 -1.47 14.57 -5.06
CA THR A 135 -2.31 15.57 -5.74
C THR A 135 -1.60 16.08 -6.98
N ILE A 136 -2.36 16.45 -8.01
CA ILE A 136 -1.81 17.05 -9.23
C ILE A 136 -2.78 18.07 -9.82
N GLY A 137 -2.23 19.15 -10.38
CA GLY A 137 -2.94 20.13 -11.18
C GLY A 137 -2.54 20.03 -12.64
N TYR A 138 -3.50 20.02 -13.57
CA TYR A 138 -3.19 19.89 -15.00
C TYR A 138 -2.87 21.22 -15.73
N GLU A 139 -2.88 22.34 -15.03
CA GLU A 139 -2.52 23.65 -15.60
C GLU A 139 -1.11 23.65 -16.20
N GLY A 140 -1.03 24.16 -17.44
CA GLY A 140 0.15 24.10 -18.32
C GLY A 140 0.69 22.70 -18.74
N TYR A 141 0.06 21.57 -18.38
CA TYR A 141 0.36 20.25 -18.98
C TYR A 141 -0.32 20.01 -20.34
N THR A 142 0.36 19.40 -21.32
CA THR A 142 -0.38 18.68 -22.39
C THR A 142 -0.86 17.33 -21.87
N ILE A 143 -1.83 16.69 -22.53
CA ILE A 143 -2.33 15.39 -22.08
C ILE A 143 -1.22 14.33 -22.09
N GLU A 144 -0.32 14.37 -23.07
CA GLU A 144 0.81 13.44 -23.18
C GLU A 144 1.78 13.61 -22.01
N LYS A 145 2.20 14.86 -21.72
CA LYS A 145 3.09 15.17 -20.58
C LYS A 145 2.45 14.80 -19.25
N PHE A 146 1.14 14.99 -19.13
CA PHE A 146 0.39 14.63 -17.94
C PHE A 146 0.38 13.11 -17.72
N ILE A 147 0.07 12.33 -18.76
CA ILE A 147 0.09 10.86 -18.68
C ILE A 147 1.49 10.35 -18.36
N THR A 148 2.54 10.89 -18.98
CA THR A 148 3.94 10.55 -18.65
C THR A 148 4.25 10.80 -17.18
N LYS A 149 3.90 11.97 -16.65
CA LYS A 149 4.11 12.31 -15.23
C LYS A 149 3.42 11.32 -14.28
N LEU A 150 2.19 10.89 -14.60
CA LEU A 150 1.46 9.91 -13.80
C LEU A 150 2.13 8.53 -13.83
N LYS A 151 2.62 8.10 -15.00
CA LYS A 151 3.35 6.83 -15.17
C LYS A 151 4.67 6.83 -14.42
N ASP A 152 5.46 7.89 -14.54
CA ASP A 152 6.74 8.03 -13.83
C ASP A 152 6.54 8.02 -12.31
N SER A 153 5.39 8.52 -11.86
CA SER A 153 4.98 8.50 -10.46
C SER A 153 4.32 7.18 -10.03
N ASN A 154 4.19 6.20 -10.92
CA ASN A 154 3.53 4.90 -10.72
C ASN A 154 2.08 5.03 -10.20
N ILE A 155 1.36 6.08 -10.61
CA ILE A 155 -0.04 6.27 -10.23
C ILE A 155 -0.89 5.18 -10.87
N GLN A 156 -1.77 4.58 -10.07
CA GLN A 156 -2.67 3.51 -10.52
C GLN A 156 -4.12 3.99 -10.64
N GLN A 157 -4.47 5.06 -9.93
CA GLN A 157 -5.80 5.62 -9.90
C GLN A 157 -5.74 7.14 -9.86
N LEU A 158 -6.55 7.78 -10.70
CA LEU A 158 -6.81 9.22 -10.67
C LEU A 158 -8.24 9.47 -10.22
N ILE A 159 -8.38 10.31 -9.20
CA ILE A 159 -9.66 10.79 -8.71
C ILE A 159 -9.80 12.26 -9.09
N ASP A 160 -10.75 12.53 -9.96
CA ASP A 160 -11.14 13.87 -10.37
C ASP A 160 -12.04 14.48 -9.29
N VAL A 161 -11.57 15.55 -8.65
CA VAL A 161 -12.29 16.27 -7.59
C VAL A 161 -12.87 17.59 -8.11
N ARG A 162 -13.04 17.75 -9.42
CA ARG A 162 -13.76 18.89 -9.99
C ARG A 162 -15.27 18.66 -9.85
N GLU A 163 -16.03 19.70 -9.51
CA GLU A 163 -17.51 19.60 -9.53
C GLU A 163 -17.97 19.29 -10.96
N ILE A 164 -17.46 20.06 -11.93
CA ILE A 164 -17.72 19.89 -13.35
C ILE A 164 -16.41 19.45 -14.03
N ALA A 165 -16.35 18.19 -14.46
CA ALA A 165 -15.20 17.61 -15.16
C ALA A 165 -15.16 17.98 -16.67
N LEU A 166 -15.42 19.25 -16.98
CA LEU A 166 -15.28 19.84 -18.30
C LEU A 166 -14.04 20.74 -18.31
N SER A 167 -13.29 20.72 -19.40
CA SER A 167 -12.09 21.55 -19.55
C SER A 167 -12.00 22.09 -20.96
N ARG A 168 -11.65 23.37 -21.08
CA ARG A 168 -11.28 23.99 -22.36
C ARG A 168 -9.93 23.49 -22.86
N LYS A 169 -9.15 22.83 -21.99
CA LYS A 169 -7.86 22.27 -22.33
C LYS A 169 -8.03 20.91 -22.99
N ASN A 170 -7.50 20.78 -24.20
CA ASN A 170 -7.55 19.54 -24.98
C ASN A 170 -7.07 18.34 -24.15
N GLY A 171 -7.89 17.29 -24.11
CA GLY A 171 -7.59 16.05 -23.39
C GLY A 171 -8.09 15.97 -21.94
N PHE A 172 -8.53 17.07 -21.32
CA PHE A 172 -8.85 17.10 -19.87
C PHE A 172 -10.35 17.12 -19.54
N SER A 173 -11.23 17.03 -20.54
CA SER A 173 -12.65 16.75 -20.31
C SER A 173 -12.86 15.27 -20.00
N LYS A 174 -13.79 14.96 -19.09
CA LYS A 174 -14.04 13.64 -18.50
C LYS A 174 -13.88 12.45 -19.44
N GLY A 175 -14.60 12.47 -20.57
CA GLY A 175 -14.61 11.34 -21.51
C GLY A 175 -13.24 11.08 -22.14
N ILE A 176 -12.57 12.15 -22.61
CA ILE A 176 -11.25 12.03 -23.26
C ILE A 176 -10.21 11.62 -22.21
N LEU A 177 -10.19 12.28 -21.05
CA LEU A 177 -9.25 11.97 -19.97
C LEU A 177 -9.38 10.53 -19.50
N ALA A 178 -10.59 10.04 -19.29
CA ALA A 178 -10.84 8.66 -18.90
C ALA A 178 -10.36 7.66 -19.97
N SER A 179 -10.56 7.97 -21.25
CA SER A 179 -10.06 7.16 -22.37
C SER A 179 -8.54 7.09 -22.40
N GLU A 180 -7.84 8.22 -22.29
CA GLU A 180 -6.38 8.26 -22.29
C GLU A 180 -5.76 7.54 -21.07
N LEU A 181 -6.34 7.71 -19.88
CA LEU A 181 -5.92 7.00 -18.67
C LEU A 181 -6.12 5.48 -18.80
N LYS A 182 -7.25 5.04 -19.39
CA LYS A 182 -7.54 3.63 -19.61
C LYS A 182 -6.51 2.96 -20.51
N LYS A 183 -6.04 3.64 -21.57
CA LYS A 183 -5.00 3.12 -22.48
C LYS A 183 -3.69 2.77 -21.76
N VAL A 184 -3.39 3.45 -20.66
CA VAL A 184 -2.18 3.22 -19.86
C VAL A 184 -2.46 2.46 -18.55
N GLY A 185 -3.67 1.93 -18.37
CA GLY A 185 -4.03 1.12 -17.20
C GLY A 185 -4.30 1.92 -15.92
N ILE A 186 -4.52 3.24 -16.01
CA ILE A 186 -4.88 4.08 -14.85
C ILE A 186 -6.40 4.15 -14.73
N ILE A 187 -6.91 3.84 -13.54
CA ILE A 187 -8.34 3.92 -13.24
C ILE A 187 -8.75 5.37 -13.05
N TYR A 188 -9.80 5.80 -13.73
CA TYR A 188 -10.40 7.12 -13.54
C TYR A 188 -11.68 7.02 -12.71
N LYS A 189 -11.82 7.88 -11.69
CA LYS A 189 -13.06 8.11 -10.95
C LYS A 189 -13.32 9.60 -10.81
N HIS A 190 -14.59 9.99 -10.76
CA HIS A 190 -15.00 11.39 -10.63
C HIS A 190 -15.90 11.53 -9.40
N TYR A 191 -15.55 12.45 -8.50
CA TYR A 191 -16.30 12.76 -7.29
C TYR A 191 -16.70 14.25 -7.30
N PRO A 192 -17.84 14.59 -7.95
CA PRO A 192 -18.32 15.98 -8.06
C PRO A 192 -18.54 16.67 -6.72
N SER A 193 -18.97 15.93 -5.70
CA SER A 193 -19.20 16.41 -4.32
C SER A 193 -17.95 17.04 -3.69
N LEU A 194 -16.76 16.65 -4.14
CA LEU A 194 -15.48 17.18 -3.69
C LEU A 194 -14.98 18.36 -4.53
N GLY A 195 -15.80 18.87 -5.45
CA GLY A 195 -15.50 20.10 -6.17
C GLY A 195 -15.96 21.32 -5.39
N SER A 196 -15.29 22.46 -5.60
CA SER A 196 -15.82 23.75 -5.14
C SER A 196 -17.21 23.99 -5.72
N PRO A 197 -18.24 24.21 -4.91
CA PRO A 197 -19.57 24.58 -5.38
C PRO A 197 -19.56 25.77 -6.35
N LYS A 198 -20.50 25.76 -7.30
CA LYS A 198 -20.63 26.81 -8.32
C LYS A 198 -20.64 28.22 -7.73
N ASP A 199 -21.41 28.46 -6.68
CA ASP A 199 -21.57 29.80 -6.10
C ASP A 199 -20.26 30.31 -5.48
N ILE A 200 -19.56 29.45 -4.72
CA ILE A 200 -18.24 29.75 -4.13
C ILE A 200 -17.21 30.08 -5.23
N ARG A 201 -17.19 29.31 -6.33
CA ARG A 201 -16.30 29.59 -7.47
C ARG A 201 -16.63 30.89 -8.20
N HIS A 202 -17.91 31.17 -8.40
CA HIS A 202 -18.36 32.38 -9.08
C HIS A 202 -18.00 33.61 -8.27
N GLN A 203 -18.11 33.52 -6.94
CA GLN A 203 -17.71 34.61 -6.08
C GLN A 203 -16.22 34.90 -6.17
N LEU A 204 -15.37 33.86 -6.05
CA LEU A 204 -13.91 34.00 -6.22
C LEU A 204 -13.53 34.65 -7.55
N HIS A 205 -14.22 34.33 -8.64
CA HIS A 205 -13.97 34.96 -9.94
C HIS A 205 -14.29 36.46 -9.96
N ASN A 206 -15.27 36.90 -9.16
CA ASN A 206 -15.71 38.29 -9.11
C ASN A 206 -14.84 39.15 -8.20
N ASP A 207 -14.45 38.65 -7.03
CA ASP A 207 -13.76 39.42 -5.99
C ASP A 207 -12.28 39.06 -5.79
N TRP A 208 -11.83 37.92 -6.34
CA TRP A 208 -10.48 37.36 -6.13
C TRP A 208 -10.14 37.11 -4.65
N ASP A 209 -11.15 36.97 -3.78
CA ASP A 209 -10.98 36.74 -2.35
C ASP A 209 -10.77 35.24 -2.06
N TYR A 210 -9.52 34.81 -2.19
CA TYR A 210 -9.12 33.45 -1.85
C TYR A 210 -9.36 33.11 -0.38
N LYS A 211 -9.28 34.09 0.54
CA LYS A 211 -9.50 33.84 1.96
C LYS A 211 -10.93 33.39 2.18
N LYS A 212 -11.89 34.15 1.67
CA LYS A 212 -13.32 33.82 1.76
C LYS A 212 -13.64 32.51 1.02
N PHE A 213 -13.07 32.29 -0.16
CA PHE A 213 -13.20 31.02 -0.89
C PHE A 213 -12.80 29.81 -0.03
N PHE A 214 -11.66 29.88 0.66
CA PHE A 214 -11.20 28.78 1.51
C PHE A 214 -12.04 28.60 2.77
N GLU A 215 -12.56 29.68 3.36
CA GLU A 215 -13.48 29.62 4.50
C GLU A 215 -14.79 28.92 4.10
N GLU A 216 -15.42 29.33 3.00
CA GLU A 216 -16.66 28.72 2.52
C GLU A 216 -16.47 27.26 2.10
N TYR A 217 -15.35 26.95 1.43
CA TYR A 217 -15.07 25.57 1.05
C TYR A 217 -14.76 24.66 2.26
N LYS A 218 -14.21 25.21 3.35
CA LYS A 218 -14.05 24.49 4.63
C LYS A 218 -15.37 24.23 5.34
N GLU A 219 -16.42 25.00 5.09
CA GLU A 219 -17.76 24.66 5.57
C GLU A 219 -18.36 23.57 4.68
N HIS A 220 -18.28 23.72 3.35
CA HIS A 220 -18.72 22.70 2.39
C HIS A 220 -18.13 21.30 2.67
N ILE A 221 -16.85 21.21 3.02
CA ILE A 221 -16.22 19.91 3.28
C ILE A 221 -16.82 19.18 4.49
N LYS A 222 -17.53 19.87 5.39
CA LYS A 222 -18.14 19.25 6.59
C LYS A 222 -19.46 18.55 6.28
N ASP A 223 -20.06 18.82 5.12
CA ASP A 223 -21.32 18.21 4.72
C ASP A 223 -21.20 16.69 4.66
N SER A 224 -22.26 15.99 5.10
CA SER A 224 -22.19 14.53 5.33
C SER A 224 -21.89 13.73 4.06
N ASP A 225 -22.43 14.15 2.92
CA ASP A 225 -22.22 13.52 1.61
C ASP A 225 -20.79 13.75 1.09
N VAL A 226 -20.22 14.92 1.37
CA VAL A 226 -18.81 15.23 1.08
C VAL A 226 -17.90 14.39 1.97
N GLN A 227 -18.24 14.25 3.24
CA GLN A 227 -17.53 13.41 4.20
C GLN A 227 -17.54 11.92 3.83
N ASP A 228 -18.65 11.42 3.30
CA ASP A 228 -18.74 10.04 2.80
C ASP A 228 -17.89 9.87 1.53
N SER A 229 -17.86 10.88 0.66
CA SER A 229 -16.96 10.90 -0.50
C SER A 229 -15.48 10.83 -0.09
N ILE A 230 -15.08 11.51 1.00
CA ILE A 230 -13.72 11.39 1.55
C ILE A 230 -13.44 9.98 2.03
N LYS A 231 -14.35 9.35 2.80
CA LYS A 231 -14.17 7.97 3.28
C LYS A 231 -14.02 6.97 2.12
N ASP A 232 -14.78 7.17 1.04
CA ASP A 232 -14.67 6.37 -0.17
C ASP A 232 -13.28 6.49 -0.80
N ILE A 233 -12.76 7.72 -0.93
CA ILE A 233 -11.39 7.96 -1.42
C ILE A 233 -10.36 7.27 -0.52
N GLU A 234 -10.51 7.35 0.81
CA GLU A 234 -9.62 6.65 1.74
C GLU A 234 -9.63 5.13 1.51
N GLY A 235 -10.83 4.54 1.36
CA GLY A 235 -10.99 3.12 1.06
C GLY A 235 -10.31 2.70 -0.23
N LEU A 236 -10.45 3.49 -1.29
CA LEU A 236 -9.83 3.23 -2.58
C LEU A 236 -8.30 3.41 -2.54
N SER A 237 -7.83 4.44 -1.83
CA SER A 237 -6.43 4.80 -1.74
C SER A 237 -5.61 3.82 -0.90
N LYS A 238 -6.27 3.06 -0.01
CA LYS A 238 -5.65 1.94 0.73
C LYS A 238 -5.22 0.77 -0.18
N VAL A 239 -5.82 0.66 -1.37
CA VAL A 239 -5.60 -0.46 -2.31
C VAL A 239 -4.80 -0.03 -3.54
N ARG A 240 -4.85 1.26 -3.90
CA ARG A 240 -4.23 1.78 -5.12
C ARG A 240 -3.52 3.09 -4.86
N LYS A 241 -2.34 3.27 -5.47
CA LYS A 241 -1.64 4.56 -5.45
C LYS A 241 -2.47 5.60 -6.19
N THR A 242 -3.05 6.52 -5.41
CA THR A 242 -4.12 7.41 -5.86
C THR A 242 -3.62 8.86 -5.93
N VAL A 243 -3.99 9.56 -7.00
CA VAL A 243 -3.79 11.00 -7.16
C VAL A 243 -5.13 11.73 -7.24
N LEU A 244 -5.26 12.85 -6.54
CA LEU A 244 -6.38 13.79 -6.65
C LEU A 244 -6.07 14.83 -7.72
N LEU A 245 -6.98 15.00 -8.68
CA LEU A 245 -6.84 15.92 -9.82
C LEU A 245 -7.71 17.16 -9.64
N CYS A 246 -7.10 18.33 -9.82
CA CYS A 246 -7.81 19.58 -10.12
C CYS A 246 -7.14 20.33 -11.29
N PHE A 247 -7.58 21.55 -11.59
CA PHE A 247 -7.02 22.39 -12.63
C PHE A 247 -5.69 23.03 -12.22
N GLU A 248 -5.68 23.85 -11.17
CA GLU A 248 -4.63 24.81 -10.82
C GLU A 248 -3.29 24.11 -10.58
N ARG A 249 -2.18 24.61 -11.12
CA ARG A 249 -0.88 23.98 -10.87
C ARG A 249 -0.49 24.11 -9.40
N ASP A 250 -0.61 25.31 -8.86
CA ASP A 250 -0.35 25.56 -7.45
C ASP A 250 -1.49 25.00 -6.60
N TYR A 251 -1.15 24.12 -5.65
CA TYR A 251 -2.14 23.56 -4.74
C TYR A 251 -2.60 24.57 -3.70
N LYS A 252 -1.77 25.60 -3.39
CA LYS A 252 -2.06 26.61 -2.37
C LYS A 252 -3.22 27.54 -2.73
N THR A 253 -3.55 27.63 -4.00
CA THR A 253 -4.67 28.44 -4.53
C THR A 253 -5.82 27.56 -5.02
N CYS A 254 -5.86 26.29 -4.60
CA CYS A 254 -6.80 25.29 -5.10
C CYS A 254 -7.56 24.63 -3.94
N HIS A 255 -8.85 24.34 -4.12
CA HIS A 255 -9.67 23.64 -3.12
C HIS A 255 -9.12 22.25 -2.75
N ARG A 256 -8.34 21.62 -3.64
CA ARG A 256 -7.69 20.34 -3.35
C ARG A 256 -6.75 20.39 -2.14
N SER A 257 -6.25 21.57 -1.77
CA SER A 257 -5.47 21.74 -0.54
C SER A 257 -6.31 21.49 0.71
N ILE A 258 -7.57 21.91 0.73
CA ILE A 258 -8.49 21.67 1.85
C ILE A 258 -8.84 20.18 1.95
N ILE A 259 -9.05 19.51 0.80
CA ILE A 259 -9.23 18.04 0.78
C ILE A 259 -7.98 17.35 1.32
N ALA A 260 -6.78 17.80 0.91
CA ALA A 260 -5.51 17.28 1.39
C ALA A 260 -5.33 17.52 2.90
N GLU A 261 -5.73 18.67 3.44
CA GLU A 261 -5.70 18.96 4.88
C GLU A 261 -6.62 18.04 5.67
N GLU A 262 -7.83 17.77 5.17
CA GLU A 262 -8.76 16.85 5.81
C GLU A 262 -8.24 15.41 5.80
N LEU A 263 -7.65 14.96 4.69
CA LEU A 263 -6.95 13.68 4.62
C LEU A 263 -5.76 13.61 5.60
N LYS A 264 -4.99 14.70 5.74
CA LYS A 264 -3.91 14.79 6.74
C LYS A 264 -4.43 14.66 8.17
N ARG A 265 -5.54 15.32 8.51
CA ARG A 265 -6.20 15.18 9.83
C ARG A 265 -6.61 13.73 10.13
N ARG A 266 -6.92 12.96 9.09
CA ARG A 266 -7.26 11.52 9.16
C ARG A 266 -6.04 10.59 9.17
N GLY A 267 -4.83 11.16 9.21
CA GLY A 267 -3.58 10.42 9.29
C GLY A 267 -3.00 10.00 7.93
N TRP A 268 -3.46 10.59 6.82
CA TRP A 268 -2.82 10.43 5.52
C TRP A 268 -1.63 11.40 5.37
N GLN A 269 -0.56 10.92 4.79
CA GLN A 269 0.47 11.75 4.19
C GLN A 269 0.00 12.22 2.82
N VAL A 270 0.33 13.46 2.46
CA VAL A 270 0.00 14.03 1.16
C VAL A 270 1.27 14.47 0.45
N SER A 271 1.39 14.10 -0.83
CA SER A 271 2.49 14.49 -1.71
C SER A 271 1.96 15.20 -2.96
N HIS A 272 2.51 16.36 -3.29
CA HIS A 272 2.11 17.13 -4.46
C HIS A 272 3.06 16.82 -5.63
N LEU A 273 2.52 16.43 -6.79
CA LEU A 273 3.27 16.02 -7.97
C LEU A 273 3.64 17.19 -8.89
#